data_AF-A0A3P7P5I3-F1
#
_entry.id   AF-A0A3P7P5I3-F1
#
_cell.length_a   1.000
_cell.length_b   1.000
_cell.length_c   1.000
_cell.angle_alpha   90.00
_cell.angle_beta   90.00
_cell.angle_gamma   90.00
#
_symmetry.space_group_name_H-M   'P 1'
#
loop_
_entity.id
_entity.type
_entity.pdbx_description
1 polymer ?
#
loop_
_entity_poly.entity_id
_entity_poly.type
_entity_poly.pdbx_seq_one_letter_code
_entity_poly.pdbx_strand_id
1 'polypeptide(L)'
;MNLMKEILLRQRPWTDLFEPTFFFTYRHYVVVIVTGEEKRSFVELCGLVESRLRVLVGNFETNRYVKIAHVNCRSYGRGPQDTTDLVKKWFIGMDFDRNANSTTSLTHTPSNGGEKPKLNIDLSDNISSFEKSIERGIVEESTNTVTVKYAKK
;
A
#
# COMPACT_ATOMS: atom_id res chain seq x y z
N MET A 1 23.18 -9.11 4.63
CA MET A 1 23.78 -8.49 5.83
C MET A 1 23.04 -9.00 7.05
N ASN A 2 23.74 -9.45 8.09
CA ASN A 2 23.12 -9.91 9.33
C ASN A 2 23.38 -8.84 10.39
N LEU A 3 22.46 -7.88 10.52
CA LEU A 3 22.55 -6.74 11.45
C LEU A 3 22.92 -7.18 12.87
N MET A 4 22.34 -8.27 13.36
CA MET A 4 22.63 -8.82 14.69
C MET A 4 24.10 -9.23 14.85
N LYS A 5 24.71 -9.79 13.80
CA LYS A 5 26.12 -10.16 13.81
C LYS A 5 27.02 -8.92 13.90
N GLU A 6 26.70 -7.87 13.17
CA GLU A 6 27.46 -6.60 13.19
C GLU A 6 27.35 -5.89 14.55
N ILE A 7 26.17 -5.92 15.16
CA ILE A 7 25.96 -5.40 16.53
C ILE A 7 26.78 -6.22 17.54
N LEU A 8 26.75 -7.56 17.45
CA LEU A 8 27.51 -8.43 18.35
C LEU A 8 29.03 -8.21 18.22
N LEU A 9 29.51 -7.93 17.00
CA LEU A 9 30.89 -7.55 16.72
C LEU A 9 31.23 -6.09 17.08
N ARG A 10 30.30 -5.36 17.73
CA ARG A 10 30.42 -3.94 18.14
C ARG A 10 30.68 -2.98 16.97
N GLN A 11 30.28 -3.36 15.75
CA GLN A 11 30.44 -2.52 14.57
C GLN A 11 29.28 -1.53 14.42
N ARG A 12 28.13 -1.81 15.05
CA ARG A 12 26.94 -0.95 15.05
C ARG A 12 26.24 -0.94 16.42
N PRO A 13 25.52 0.15 16.76
CA PRO A 13 24.78 0.23 18.01
C PRO A 13 23.46 -0.56 17.96
N TRP A 14 22.93 -0.92 19.13
CA TRP A 14 21.63 -1.61 19.25
C TRP A 14 20.44 -0.78 18.74
N THR A 15 20.59 0.55 18.66
CA THR A 15 19.55 1.46 18.15
C THR A 15 19.14 1.12 16.72
N ASP A 16 20.07 0.65 15.89
CA ASP A 16 19.82 0.26 14.50
C ASP A 16 18.79 -0.87 14.38
N LEU A 17 18.66 -1.73 15.39
CA LEU A 17 17.68 -2.83 15.38
C LEU A 17 16.24 -2.33 15.43
N PHE A 18 16.03 -1.14 15.98
CA PHE A 18 14.72 -0.55 16.21
C PHE A 18 14.35 0.51 15.15
N GLU A 19 15.20 0.74 14.15
CA GLU A 19 14.90 1.68 13.08
C GLU A 19 13.74 1.17 12.19
N PRO A 20 12.69 1.98 11.98
CA PRO A 20 11.59 1.59 11.11
C PRO A 20 12.04 1.55 9.64
N THR A 21 11.95 0.39 8.99
CA THR A 21 12.43 0.19 7.62
C THR A 21 11.33 0.19 6.55
N PHE A 22 10.05 0.17 6.92
CA PHE A 22 8.92 -0.07 6.00
C PHE A 22 8.94 0.78 4.72
N PHE A 23 9.19 2.09 4.83
CA PHE A 23 9.22 3.01 3.67
C PHE A 23 10.52 2.95 2.85
N PHE A 24 11.49 2.17 3.29
CA PHE A 24 12.74 1.89 2.58
C PHE A 24 12.77 0.48 1.98
N THR A 25 11.92 -0.42 2.46
CA THR A 25 11.88 -1.83 2.03
C THR A 25 11.27 -2.03 0.64
N TYR A 26 10.23 -1.27 0.27
CA TYR A 26 9.46 -1.50 -0.97
C TYR A 26 9.67 -0.39 -1.99
N ARG A 27 9.48 -0.72 -3.27
CA ARG A 27 9.50 0.25 -4.38
C ARG A 27 8.11 0.76 -4.75
N HIS A 28 7.10 -0.02 -4.40
CA HIS A 28 5.72 0.19 -4.78
C HIS A 28 4.85 0.18 -3.53
N TYR A 29 3.87 1.07 -3.49
CA TYR A 29 2.99 1.24 -2.36
C TYR A 29 1.56 1.44 -2.83
N VAL A 30 0.63 0.80 -2.15
CA VAL A 30 -0.80 1.14 -2.21
C VAL A 30 -1.13 1.88 -0.91
N VAL A 31 -1.85 2.99 -1.03
CA VAL A 31 -2.24 3.84 0.09
C VAL A 31 -3.75 3.90 0.15
N VAL A 32 -4.32 3.44 1.26
CA VAL A 32 -5.74 3.60 1.56
C VAL A 32 -5.90 4.85 2.41
N ILE A 33 -6.69 5.81 1.93
CA ILE A 33 -6.89 7.12 2.53
C ILE A 33 -8.35 7.24 2.90
N VAL A 34 -8.62 7.56 4.16
CA VAL A 34 -9.95 7.97 4.64
C VAL A 34 -9.89 9.44 4.95
N THR A 35 -10.85 10.20 4.44
CA THR A 35 -11.06 11.60 4.82
C THR A 35 -12.48 11.79 5.30
N GLY A 36 -12.68 12.77 6.18
CA GLY A 36 -14.00 13.07 6.71
C GLY A 36 -14.16 14.51 7.14
N GLU A 37 -15.38 14.82 7.57
CA GLU A 37 -15.77 16.14 8.11
C GLU A 37 -16.29 16.02 9.53
N GLU A 38 -16.95 14.91 9.87
CA GLU A 38 -17.48 14.63 11.20
C GLU A 38 -16.67 13.56 11.92
N LYS A 39 -16.24 13.86 13.15
CA LYS A 39 -15.34 12.99 13.93
C LYS A 39 -15.92 11.60 14.20
N ARG A 40 -17.22 11.49 14.50
CA ARG A 40 -17.83 10.21 14.88
C ARG A 40 -17.86 9.24 13.71
N SER A 41 -18.52 9.63 12.64
CA SER A 41 -18.61 8.82 11.42
C SER A 41 -17.24 8.54 10.81
N PHE A 42 -16.28 9.48 10.92
CA PHE A 42 -14.89 9.25 10.50
C PHE A 42 -14.21 8.12 11.28
N VAL A 43 -14.37 8.06 12.60
CA VAL A 43 -13.79 7.00 13.44
C VAL A 43 -14.41 5.64 13.13
N GLU A 44 -15.73 5.60 12.95
CA GLU A 44 -16.45 4.39 12.57
C GLU A 44 -15.97 3.86 11.20
N LEU A 45 -15.85 4.75 10.20
CA LEU A 45 -15.33 4.40 8.88
C LEU A 45 -13.86 3.95 8.93
N CYS A 46 -13.04 4.60 9.75
CA CYS A 46 -11.66 4.15 9.97
C CYS A 46 -11.61 2.71 10.51
N GLY A 47 -12.47 2.37 11.46
CA GLY A 47 -12.56 1.01 12.01
C GLY A 47 -13.02 -0.01 10.97
N LEU A 48 -14.00 0.36 10.13
CA LEU A 48 -14.46 -0.47 9.02
C LEU A 48 -13.33 -0.74 8.03
N VAL A 49 -12.63 0.31 7.59
CA VAL A 49 -11.49 0.19 6.67
C VAL A 49 -10.40 -0.68 7.28
N GLU A 50 -10.02 -0.44 8.53
CA GLU A 50 -8.99 -1.20 9.24
C GLU A 50 -9.33 -2.70 9.31
N SER A 51 -10.59 -3.04 9.59
CA SER A 51 -11.06 -4.43 9.64
C SER A 51 -10.97 -5.16 8.28
N ARG A 52 -10.94 -4.42 7.18
CA ARG A 52 -10.94 -4.94 5.80
C ARG A 52 -9.58 -4.91 5.11
N LEU A 53 -8.57 -4.24 5.70
CA LEU A 53 -7.23 -4.18 5.10
C LEU A 53 -6.63 -5.56 4.83
N ARG A 54 -6.86 -6.54 5.71
CA ARG A 54 -6.39 -7.92 5.51
C ARG A 54 -7.06 -8.60 4.32
N VAL A 55 -8.34 -8.29 4.06
CA VAL A 55 -9.06 -8.80 2.88
C VAL A 55 -8.46 -8.20 1.61
N LEU A 56 -8.15 -6.90 1.61
CA LEU A 56 -7.46 -6.25 0.49
C LEU A 56 -6.08 -6.86 0.23
N VAL A 57 -5.29 -7.09 1.28
CA VAL A 57 -3.99 -7.77 1.17
C VAL A 57 -4.15 -9.16 0.57
N GLY A 58 -5.09 -9.97 1.08
CA GLY A 58 -5.36 -11.29 0.53
C GLY A 58 -5.76 -11.24 -0.95
N ASN A 59 -6.61 -10.28 -1.33
CA ASN A 59 -6.98 -10.05 -2.73
C ASN A 59 -5.75 -9.74 -3.60
N PHE A 60 -4.83 -8.90 -3.12
CA PHE A 60 -3.58 -8.65 -3.83
C PHE A 60 -2.72 -9.90 -3.94
N GLU A 61 -2.58 -10.69 -2.87
CA GLU A 61 -1.77 -11.91 -2.87
C GLU A 61 -2.34 -13.01 -3.79
N THR A 62 -3.63 -12.99 -4.11
CA THR A 62 -4.19 -13.88 -5.15
C THR A 62 -3.79 -13.48 -6.57
N ASN A 63 -3.34 -12.24 -6.79
CA ASN A 63 -2.88 -11.80 -8.09
C ASN A 63 -1.50 -12.40 -8.37
N ARG A 64 -1.40 -13.22 -9.43
CA ARG A 64 -0.18 -13.94 -9.83
C ARG A 64 1.08 -13.08 -10.04
N TYR A 65 0.92 -11.77 -10.18
CA TYR A 65 2.04 -10.85 -10.36
C TYR A 65 2.52 -10.24 -9.03
N VAL A 66 1.72 -10.33 -7.97
CA VAL A 66 2.07 -9.85 -6.63
C VAL A 66 2.81 -10.96 -5.89
N LYS A 67 4.04 -10.66 -5.49
CA LYS A 67 4.85 -11.55 -4.66
C LYS A 67 4.56 -11.37 -3.18
N ILE A 68 4.41 -10.12 -2.76
CA ILE A 68 4.05 -9.76 -1.38
C ILE A 68 3.20 -8.50 -1.36
N ALA A 69 2.21 -8.47 -0.47
CA ALA A 69 1.48 -7.28 -0.09
C ALA A 69 1.57 -7.12 1.44
N HIS A 70 2.42 -6.21 1.90
CA HIS A 70 2.67 -6.02 3.33
C HIS A 70 1.98 -4.76 3.85
N VAL A 71 0.90 -4.95 4.62
CA VAL A 71 0.25 -3.84 5.32
C VAL A 71 1.12 -3.33 6.48
N ASN A 72 1.31 -2.01 6.57
CA ASN A 72 1.92 -1.38 7.72
C ASN A 72 0.93 -1.40 8.90
N CYS A 73 1.33 -1.97 10.03
CA CYS A 73 0.51 -1.99 11.25
C CYS A 73 0.24 -0.58 11.82
N ARG A 74 1.01 0.43 11.40
CA ARG A 74 0.80 1.82 11.78
C ARG A 74 0.00 2.56 10.72
N SER A 75 -1.03 3.28 11.18
CA SER A 75 -1.72 4.30 10.39
C SER A 75 -1.11 5.68 10.61
N TYR A 76 -1.29 6.56 9.63
CA TYR A 76 -0.73 7.92 9.63
C TYR A 76 -1.86 8.93 9.43
N GLY A 77 -1.80 10.04 10.17
CA GLY A 77 -2.81 11.08 10.10
C GLY A 77 -2.55 12.09 8.97
N ARG A 78 -2.83 13.35 9.28
CA ARG A 78 -2.58 14.50 8.42
C ARG A 78 -1.09 14.63 8.09
N GLY A 79 -0.79 14.85 6.81
CA GLY A 79 0.50 15.22 6.27
C GLY A 79 0.50 16.65 5.71
N PRO A 80 1.66 17.15 5.22
CA PRO A 80 1.81 18.56 4.84
C PRO A 80 0.90 19.04 3.71
N GLN A 81 0.46 18.13 2.85
CA GLN A 81 -0.36 18.44 1.66
C GLN A 81 -1.85 18.20 1.87
N ASP A 82 -2.27 17.78 3.06
CA ASP A 82 -3.68 17.53 3.33
C ASP A 82 -4.41 18.81 3.74
N THR A 83 -5.55 19.03 3.12
CA THR A 83 -6.41 20.19 3.31
C THR A 83 -7.44 20.03 4.42
N THR A 84 -7.72 18.80 4.85
CA THR A 84 -8.66 18.48 5.95
C THR A 84 -7.91 17.95 7.19
N ASP A 85 -8.49 18.19 8.36
CA ASP A 85 -7.95 17.75 9.65
C ASP A 85 -8.26 16.27 9.94
N LEU A 86 -9.37 15.76 9.40
CA LEU A 86 -9.76 14.35 9.57
C LEU A 86 -9.27 13.53 8.38
N VAL A 87 -8.00 13.11 8.46
CA VAL A 87 -7.37 12.21 7.48
C VAL A 87 -6.71 11.05 8.21
N LYS A 88 -6.91 9.83 7.70
CA LYS A 88 -6.15 8.65 8.12
C LYS A 88 -5.71 7.85 6.91
N LYS A 89 -4.47 7.38 6.94
CA LYS A 89 -3.81 6.67 5.84
C LYS A 89 -3.21 5.36 6.33
N TRP A 90 -3.39 4.31 5.56
CA TRP A 90 -2.70 3.04 5.71
C TRP A 90 -1.87 2.75 4.47
N PHE A 91 -0.67 2.21 4.68
CA PHE A 91 0.26 1.92 3.61
C PHE A 91 0.43 0.42 3.46
N ILE A 92 0.41 -0.06 2.22
CA ILE A 92 0.66 -1.45 1.86
C ILE A 92 1.87 -1.45 0.93
N GLY A 93 2.97 -2.03 1.38
CA GLY A 93 4.20 -2.20 0.61
C GLY A 93 4.05 -3.39 -0.33
N MET A 94 4.37 -3.19 -1.60
CA MET A 94 4.18 -4.18 -2.65
C MET A 94 5.54 -4.61 -3.22
N ASP A 95 5.73 -5.93 -3.37
CA ASP A 95 6.77 -6.52 -4.22
C ASP A 95 6.08 -7.36 -5.29
N PHE A 96 6.59 -7.31 -6.51
CA PHE A 96 5.99 -7.97 -7.66
C PHE A 96 6.97 -8.96 -8.27
N ASP A 97 6.46 -10.12 -8.68
CA ASP A 97 7.27 -11.12 -9.34
C ASP A 97 7.58 -10.69 -10.77
N ARG A 98 8.86 -10.40 -11.02
CA ARG A 98 9.37 -10.08 -12.35
C ARG A 98 9.31 -11.26 -13.32
N ASN A 99 9.12 -12.48 -12.81
CA ASN A 99 9.23 -13.75 -13.54
C ASN A 99 7.92 -14.55 -13.64
N ALA A 100 6.75 -13.95 -13.37
CA ALA A 100 5.46 -14.64 -13.48
C ALA A 100 5.03 -14.87 -14.96
N ASN A 101 5.86 -15.59 -15.72
CA ASN A 101 5.69 -16.07 -17.09
C ASN A 101 5.05 -15.06 -18.05
N SER A 102 5.90 -14.43 -18.86
CA SER A 102 5.63 -13.72 -20.11
C SER A 102 4.34 -14.13 -20.85
N THR A 103 3.23 -13.55 -20.43
CA THR A 103 2.07 -13.16 -21.27
C THR A 103 1.71 -11.71 -20.98
N THR A 104 2.71 -10.86 -20.76
CA THR A 104 2.62 -9.47 -21.24
C THR A 104 2.81 -9.58 -22.75
N SER A 105 1.83 -9.16 -23.53
CA SER A 105 2.04 -8.98 -24.97
C SER A 105 3.23 -8.05 -25.16
N LEU A 106 4.37 -8.63 -25.54
CA LEU A 106 5.53 -7.92 -26.04
C LEU A 106 5.11 -7.34 -27.39
N THR A 107 4.58 -6.11 -27.42
CA THR A 107 4.63 -5.33 -28.65
C THR A 107 6.09 -4.92 -28.85
N HIS A 108 6.78 -5.74 -29.63
CA HIS A 108 8.14 -5.48 -30.10
C HIS A 108 8.09 -4.28 -31.05
N THR A 109 8.18 -3.06 -30.53
CA THR A 109 8.64 -1.91 -31.32
C THR A 109 10.15 -1.78 -31.12
N PRO A 110 10.97 -2.08 -32.14
CA PRO A 110 12.40 -1.94 -32.02
C PRO A 110 12.75 -0.44 -32.11
N SER A 111 13.01 0.18 -30.97
CA SER A 111 13.66 1.49 -30.94
C SER A 111 14.70 1.53 -29.83
N ASN A 112 15.96 1.72 -30.25
CA ASN A 112 17.12 2.03 -29.43
C ASN A 112 16.80 3.06 -28.35
N GLY A 113 17.15 2.76 -27.10
CA GLY A 113 17.25 3.75 -26.02
C GLY A 113 16.57 3.34 -24.72
N GLY A 114 17.33 2.74 -23.80
CA GLY A 114 17.30 3.01 -22.36
C GLY A 114 15.98 3.18 -21.57
N GLU A 115 14.83 2.62 -21.95
CA GLU A 115 13.63 2.70 -21.12
C GLU A 115 13.56 1.56 -20.09
N LYS A 116 13.56 1.95 -18.81
CA LYS A 116 13.38 1.05 -17.67
C LYS A 116 12.01 0.37 -17.78
N PRO A 117 11.89 -0.95 -17.52
CA PRO A 117 10.63 -1.67 -17.64
C PRO A 117 9.53 -1.01 -16.79
N LYS A 118 8.48 -0.54 -17.45
CA LYS A 118 7.21 -0.15 -16.81
C LYS A 118 6.46 -1.44 -16.46
N LEU A 119 5.98 -1.51 -15.22
CA LEU A 119 5.29 -2.67 -14.71
C LEU A 119 3.81 -2.54 -15.10
N ASN A 120 3.36 -3.29 -16.10
CA ASN A 120 1.98 -3.30 -16.58
C ASN A 120 1.11 -4.27 -15.74
N ILE A 121 1.11 -4.10 -14.42
CA ILE A 121 0.26 -4.91 -13.53
C ILE A 121 -0.98 -4.08 -13.22
N ASP A 122 -2.12 -4.57 -13.69
CA ASP A 122 -3.41 -3.98 -13.37
C ASP A 122 -3.90 -4.49 -12.01
N LEU A 123 -4.15 -3.57 -11.09
CA LEU A 123 -4.69 -3.82 -9.75
C LEU A 123 -6.10 -3.25 -9.59
N SER A 124 -6.69 -2.72 -10.67
CA SER A 124 -7.95 -1.98 -10.62
C SER A 124 -9.08 -2.84 -10.07
N ASP A 125 -9.20 -4.10 -10.51
CA ASP A 125 -10.24 -5.01 -10.03
C ASP A 125 -10.12 -5.29 -8.52
N ASN A 126 -8.90 -5.48 -8.02
CA ASN A 126 -8.66 -5.70 -6.59
C ASN A 126 -9.06 -4.48 -5.76
N ILE A 127 -8.73 -3.28 -6.26
CA ILE A 127 -9.06 -2.00 -5.62
C ILE A 127 -10.57 -1.75 -5.65
N SER A 128 -11.21 -1.88 -6.81
CA SER A 128 -12.65 -1.65 -6.97
C SER A 128 -13.49 -2.66 -6.16
N SER A 129 -13.03 -3.91 -6.05
CA SER A 129 -13.69 -4.91 -5.19
C SER A 129 -13.64 -4.50 -3.72
N PHE A 130 -12.51 -3.95 -3.27
CA PHE A 130 -12.37 -3.43 -1.92
C PHE A 130 -13.24 -2.19 -1.67
N GLU A 131 -13.22 -1.21 -2.58
CA GLU A 131 -14.05 -0.01 -2.48
C GLU A 131 -15.54 -0.37 -2.35
N LYS A 132 -16.05 -1.25 -3.23
CA LYS A 132 -17.42 -1.79 -3.14
C LYS A 132 -17.70 -2.50 -1.81
N SER A 133 -16.71 -3.17 -1.23
CA SER A 133 -16.88 -3.85 0.07
C SER A 133 -17.01 -2.86 1.23
N ILE A 134 -16.38 -1.69 1.12
CA ILE A 134 -16.49 -0.60 2.09
C ILE A 134 -17.82 0.11 1.92
N GLU A 135 -18.22 0.43 0.69
CA GLU A 135 -19.52 1.07 0.37
C GLU A 135 -20.71 0.32 0.96
N ARG A 136 -20.72 -1.02 0.86
CA ARG A 136 -21.77 -1.86 1.47
C ARG A 136 -21.85 -1.79 2.99
N GLY A 137 -20.78 -1.37 3.66
CA GLY A 137 -20.71 -1.26 5.11
C GLY A 137 -20.90 0.16 5.64
N ILE A 138 -21.05 1.15 4.76
CA ILE A 138 -21.28 2.56 5.12
C ILE A 138 -22.77 2.79 5.37
N VAL A 139 -23.07 3.63 6.37
CA VAL A 139 -24.42 4.17 6.60
C VAL A 139 -24.60 5.39 5.69
N GLU A 140 -25.70 5.47 4.94
CA GLU A 140 -25.93 6.37 3.78
C GLU A 140 -25.76 7.89 4.02
N GLU A 141 -25.56 8.36 5.25
CA GLU A 141 -25.52 9.80 5.58
C GLU A 141 -24.11 10.40 5.81
N SER A 142 -23.01 9.65 5.64
CA SER A 142 -21.67 10.19 5.93
C SER A 142 -21.05 10.94 4.73
N THR A 143 -20.55 12.17 4.94
CA THR A 143 -19.73 12.90 3.95
C THR A 143 -18.28 12.40 3.85
N ASN A 144 -17.96 11.31 4.54
CA ASN A 144 -16.63 10.74 4.56
C ASN A 144 -16.32 10.02 3.24
N THR A 145 -15.06 10.05 2.83
CA THR A 145 -14.61 9.42 1.58
C THR A 145 -13.48 8.44 1.85
N VAL A 146 -13.46 7.35 1.08
CA VAL A 146 -12.35 6.41 1.03
C VAL A 146 -11.75 6.46 -0.37
N THR A 147 -10.43 6.57 -0.46
CA THR A 147 -9.71 6.58 -1.73
C THR A 147 -8.50 5.66 -1.64
N VAL A 148 -8.31 4.83 -2.65
CA VAL A 148 -7.11 4.00 -2.77
C VAL A 148 -6.21 4.58 -3.87
N LYS A 149 -4.94 4.83 -3.53
CA LYS A 149 -3.95 5.37 -4.47
C LYS A 149 -2.75 4.44 -4.60
N TYR A 150 -2.24 4.31 -5.82
CA TYR A 150 -0.97 3.66 -6.07
C TYR A 150 0.16 4.70 -6.15
N ALA A 151 1.28 4.40 -5.51
CA ALA A 151 2.49 5.21 -5.54
C ALA A 151 3.72 4.35 -5.82
N LYS A 152 4.66 4.90 -6.59
CA LYS A 152 5.97 4.30 -6.86
C LYS A 152 7.05 5.26 -6.39
N LYS A 153 8.04 4.72 -5.68
CA LYS A 153 9.24 5.44 -5.27
C LYS A 153 10.23 5.57 -6.43
#